data_AF-A0A930T419-F1
#
_entry.id   AF-A0A930T419-F1
#
_cell.length_a   1.000
_cell.length_b   1.000
_cell.length_c   1.000
_cell.angle_alpha   90.00
_cell.angle_beta   90.00
_cell.angle_gamma   90.00
#
_symmetry.space_group_name_H-M   'P 1'
#
loop_
_entity.id
_entity.type
_entity.pdbx_description
1 polymer ?
#
loop_
_entity_poly.entity_id
_entity_poly.type
_entity_poly.pdbx_seq_one_letter_code
_entity_poly.pdbx_strand_id
1 'polypeptide(L)'
;MVLDFNINVRANSLSICSNIAFFPSQSTEQEVEVTLQSSLAQLAAEIAELETMSRELVQNQQRNEQQILEAKVESGVQQLEQIAHRVNILAAQLETEMRNFKEVAVEVNRCYHICQQLESSHQNQPKPHRWTPLNIWDIHFSSIPAIIKRGNKFIFVEKVINLFK
;
A
#
# COMPACT_ATOMS: atom_id res chain seq x y z
N MET A 1 -8.75 20.53 -1.80
CA MET A 1 -8.69 21.98 -1.60
C MET A 1 -7.59 22.48 -2.52
N VAL A 2 -7.96 23.08 -3.66
CA VAL A 2 -7.03 23.53 -4.72
C VAL A 2 -7.02 25.06 -4.65
N LEU A 3 -5.83 25.67 -4.58
CA LEU A 3 -5.67 27.12 -4.56
C LEU A 3 -5.12 27.55 -5.92
N ASP A 4 -5.98 28.17 -6.73
CA ASP A 4 -5.61 28.86 -7.97
C ASP A 4 -5.12 30.28 -7.62
N PHE A 5 -3.90 30.62 -8.04
CA PHE A 5 -3.39 31.99 -7.97
C PHE A 5 -3.54 32.67 -9.33
N ASN A 6 -4.49 33.60 -9.39
CA ASN A 6 -4.78 34.46 -10.52
C ASN A 6 -3.95 35.75 -10.39
N ILE A 7 -2.95 35.95 -11.25
CA ILE A 7 -2.15 37.19 -11.27
C ILE A 7 -2.63 38.06 -12.43
N ASN A 8 -3.41 39.08 -12.10
CA ASN A 8 -3.77 40.18 -13.00
C ASN A 8 -2.60 41.14 -13.14
N VAL A 9 -1.99 41.22 -14.33
CA VAL A 9 -1.00 42.26 -14.66
C VAL A 9 -1.74 43.46 -15.27
N ARG A 10 -1.73 44.57 -14.54
CA ARG A 10 -2.35 45.84 -14.89
C ARG A 10 -1.45 46.60 -15.87
N ALA A 11 -1.87 46.73 -17.13
CA ALA A 11 -1.22 47.61 -18.10
C ALA A 11 -1.59 49.07 -17.80
N ASN A 12 -0.66 49.83 -17.19
CA ASN A 12 -0.78 51.28 -17.06
C ASN A 12 -0.23 51.94 -18.33
N SER A 13 -1.15 52.44 -19.16
CA SER A 13 -0.91 53.40 -20.22
C SER A 13 -0.65 54.78 -19.64
N LEU A 14 0.50 55.39 -19.94
CA LEU A 14 0.69 56.83 -19.85
C LEU A 14 1.49 57.30 -21.07
N SER A 15 0.75 57.88 -22.02
CA SER A 15 1.26 58.85 -22.98
C SER A 15 1.75 60.10 -22.27
N ILE A 16 2.79 60.79 -22.78
CA ILE A 16 2.81 62.25 -23.04
C ILE A 16 4.18 62.70 -23.58
N CYS A 17 4.11 63.58 -24.59
CA CYS A 17 5.09 64.53 -25.14
C CYS A 17 6.21 64.06 -26.08
N SER A 18 5.88 64.11 -27.36
CA SER A 18 6.81 64.50 -28.44
C SER A 18 7.18 65.98 -28.31
N ASN A 19 8.48 66.29 -28.22
CA ASN A 19 9.13 67.45 -28.86
C ASN A 19 10.62 67.44 -28.51
N ILE A 20 11.45 66.88 -29.39
CA ILE A 20 12.90 67.03 -29.32
C ILE A 20 13.32 67.79 -30.56
N ALA A 21 13.76 69.02 -30.32
CA ALA A 21 14.44 69.86 -31.29
C ALA A 21 15.74 69.18 -31.75
N PHE A 22 15.97 69.27 -33.06
CA PHE A 22 17.13 68.75 -33.76
C PHE A 22 18.41 69.48 -33.31
N PHE A 23 19.29 68.79 -32.60
CA PHE A 23 20.69 69.18 -32.38
C PHE A 23 21.58 68.05 -32.89
N PRO A 24 22.57 68.31 -33.77
CA PRO A 24 23.49 67.28 -34.23
C PRO A 24 24.60 67.10 -33.18
N SER A 25 24.43 66.14 -32.27
CA SER A 25 25.47 65.71 -31.33
C SER A 25 26.33 64.63 -31.97
N GLN A 26 27.42 65.00 -32.62
CA GLN A 26 28.46 64.07 -33.04
C GLN A 26 29.31 63.66 -31.84
N SER A 27 28.84 62.72 -31.01
CA SER A 27 29.66 61.87 -30.11
C SER A 27 28.82 61.19 -29.01
N THR A 28 28.05 60.14 -29.32
CA THR A 28 27.43 59.30 -28.26
C THR A 28 27.07 57.87 -28.68
N GLU A 29 27.68 57.31 -29.73
CA GLU A 29 27.38 55.92 -30.11
C GLU A 29 28.25 54.90 -29.35
N GLN A 30 29.47 55.26 -28.97
CA GLN A 30 30.47 54.29 -28.51
C GLN A 30 30.43 53.98 -27.00
N GLU A 31 29.99 54.90 -26.13
CA GLU A 31 29.81 54.65 -24.67
C GLU A 31 28.48 53.94 -24.34
N VAL A 32 27.47 54.10 -25.18
CA VAL A 32 26.15 53.47 -25.04
C VAL A 32 26.22 51.99 -25.46
N GLU A 33 27.04 51.64 -26.46
CA GLU A 33 27.25 50.24 -26.87
C GLU A 33 27.96 49.39 -25.80
N VAL A 34 28.94 49.95 -25.08
CA VAL A 34 29.71 49.22 -24.04
C VAL A 34 28.84 48.93 -22.82
N THR A 35 27.95 49.84 -22.45
CA THR A 35 26.99 49.67 -21.35
C THR A 35 25.82 48.74 -21.72
N LEU A 36 25.41 48.71 -22.99
CA LEU A 36 24.47 47.72 -23.52
C LEU A 36 25.07 46.31 -23.58
N GLN A 37 26.34 46.18 -23.96
CA GLN A 37 27.03 44.89 -23.98
C GLN A 37 27.22 44.31 -22.58
N SER A 38 27.57 45.14 -21.58
CA SER A 38 27.69 44.69 -20.20
C SER A 38 26.34 44.26 -19.60
N SER A 39 25.26 44.98 -19.90
CA SER A 39 23.91 44.61 -19.42
C SER A 39 23.37 43.36 -20.11
N LEU A 40 23.64 43.16 -21.40
CA LEU A 40 23.32 41.91 -22.10
C LEU A 40 24.11 40.71 -21.56
N ALA A 41 25.39 40.90 -21.23
CA ALA A 41 26.20 39.86 -20.60
C ALA A 41 25.68 39.50 -19.20
N GLN A 42 25.24 40.50 -18.44
CA GLN A 42 24.64 40.30 -17.12
C GLN A 42 23.30 39.56 -17.22
N LEU A 43 22.44 39.92 -18.17
CA LEU A 43 21.18 39.22 -18.43
C LEU A 43 21.43 37.77 -18.87
N ALA A 44 22.43 37.53 -19.72
CA ALA A 44 22.80 36.18 -20.15
C ALA A 44 23.28 35.32 -18.98
N ALA A 45 24.03 35.90 -18.03
CA ALA A 45 24.43 35.23 -16.80
C ALA A 45 23.24 34.91 -15.89
N GLU A 46 22.30 35.84 -15.72
CA GLU A 46 21.07 35.64 -14.94
C GLU A 46 20.16 34.56 -15.56
N ILE A 47 20.03 34.52 -16.89
CA ILE A 47 19.28 33.47 -17.60
C ILE A 47 19.93 32.10 -17.35
N ALA A 48 21.26 32.01 -17.44
CA ALA A 48 21.97 30.76 -17.17
C ALA A 48 21.77 30.31 -15.72
N GLU A 49 21.78 31.24 -14.76
CA GLU A 49 21.51 30.94 -13.35
C GLU A 49 20.06 30.45 -13.14
N LEU A 50 19.09 31.11 -13.76
CA LEU A 50 17.68 30.67 -13.78
C LEU A 50 17.50 29.26 -14.37
N GLU A 51 18.21 28.93 -15.45
CA GLU A 51 18.20 27.59 -16.04
C GLU A 51 18.83 26.54 -15.11
N THR A 52 19.86 26.90 -14.34
CA THR A 52 20.43 26.00 -13.32
C THR A 52 19.44 25.75 -12.18
N MET A 53 18.85 26.82 -11.62
CA MET A 53 17.85 26.70 -10.56
C MET A 53 16.62 25.91 -11.01
N SER A 54 16.16 26.11 -12.25
CA SER A 54 15.03 25.37 -12.82
C SER A 54 15.34 23.86 -12.87
N ARG A 55 16.54 23.47 -13.31
CA ARG A 55 16.96 22.06 -13.35
C ARG A 55 17.08 21.45 -11.96
N GLU A 56 17.63 22.19 -11.00
CA GLU A 56 17.73 21.75 -9.61
C GLU A 56 16.35 21.55 -8.97
N LEU A 57 15.41 22.46 -9.24
CA LEU A 57 14.04 22.34 -8.73
C LEU A 57 13.36 21.09 -9.27
N VAL A 58 13.48 20.79 -10.56
CA VAL A 58 12.94 19.56 -11.17
C VAL A 58 13.57 18.32 -10.55
N GLN A 59 14.89 18.29 -10.36
CA GLN A 59 15.56 17.16 -9.70
C GLN A 59 15.10 16.97 -8.26
N ASN A 60 14.98 18.06 -7.50
CA ASN A 60 14.54 18.01 -6.11
C ASN A 60 13.08 17.53 -6.01
N GLN A 61 12.22 17.96 -6.93
CA GLN A 61 10.85 17.47 -7.00
C GLN A 61 10.81 15.96 -7.27
N GLN A 62 11.57 15.47 -8.25
CA GLN A 62 11.64 14.03 -8.55
C GLN A 62 12.16 13.21 -7.36
N ARG A 63 13.22 13.68 -6.69
CA ARG A 63 13.75 13.01 -5.49
C ARG A 63 12.71 12.97 -4.37
N ASN A 64 12.00 14.06 -4.13
CA ASN A 64 10.98 14.12 -3.10
C ASN A 64 9.82 13.17 -3.40
N GLU A 65 9.34 13.15 -4.65
CA GLU A 65 8.31 12.21 -5.10
C GLU A 65 8.75 10.75 -4.92
N GLN A 66 10.00 10.43 -5.26
CA GLN A 66 10.56 9.11 -5.06
C GLN A 66 10.63 8.72 -3.58
N GLN A 67 11.10 9.61 -2.70
CA GLN A 67 11.15 9.37 -1.26
C GLN A 67 9.75 9.13 -0.66
N ILE A 68 8.75 9.90 -1.10
CA ILE A 68 7.36 9.72 -0.68
C ILE A 68 6.82 8.35 -1.12
N LEU A 69 7.13 7.93 -2.35
CA LEU A 69 6.73 6.62 -2.86
C LEU A 69 7.40 5.49 -2.07
N GLU A 70 8.70 5.60 -1.81
CA GLU A 70 9.47 4.62 -1.03
C GLU A 70 8.89 4.47 0.38
N ALA A 71 8.63 5.58 1.08
CA ALA A 71 8.02 5.57 2.41
C ALA A 71 6.61 4.94 2.41
N LYS A 72 5.80 5.20 1.38
CA LYS A 72 4.46 4.58 1.23
C LYS A 72 4.57 3.08 0.99
N VAL A 73 5.50 2.64 0.15
CA VAL A 73 5.74 1.22 -0.11
C VAL A 73 6.19 0.52 1.17
N GLU A 74 7.14 1.10 1.90
CA GLU A 74 7.61 0.54 3.17
C GLU A 74 6.48 0.40 4.19
N SER A 75 5.67 1.46 4.35
CA SER A 75 4.50 1.42 5.24
C SER A 75 3.50 0.33 4.82
N GLY A 76 3.23 0.20 3.52
CA GLY A 76 2.35 -0.85 2.99
C GLY A 76 2.89 -2.25 3.25
N VAL A 77 4.20 -2.46 3.10
CA VAL A 77 4.85 -3.75 3.42
C VAL A 77 4.72 -4.07 4.90
N GLN A 78 4.98 -3.11 5.80
CA GLN A 78 4.83 -3.32 7.24
C GLN A 78 3.39 -3.72 7.62
N GLN A 79 2.38 -3.09 7.01
CA GLN A 79 0.98 -3.46 7.23
C GLN A 79 0.68 -4.88 6.74
N LEU A 80 1.20 -5.27 5.57
CA LEU A 80 1.06 -6.63 5.06
C LEU A 80 1.73 -7.67 5.96
N GLU A 81 2.88 -7.35 6.56
CA GLU A 81 3.55 -8.22 7.53
C GLU A 81 2.70 -8.44 8.78
N GLN A 82 2.09 -7.37 9.31
CA GLN A 82 1.20 -7.46 10.47
C GLN A 82 -0.03 -8.32 10.16
N ILE A 83 -0.65 -8.12 9.00
CA ILE A 83 -1.79 -8.94 8.55
C ILE A 83 -1.37 -10.40 8.39
N ALA A 84 -0.23 -10.66 7.74
CA ALA A 84 0.28 -12.01 7.55
C ALA A 84 0.54 -12.73 8.88
N HIS A 85 1.14 -12.02 9.84
CA HIS A 85 1.37 -12.54 11.17
C HIS A 85 0.05 -12.88 11.86
N ARG A 86 -0.95 -11.97 11.81
CA ARG A 86 -2.26 -12.19 12.42
C ARG A 86 -3.01 -13.38 11.79
N VAL A 87 -2.98 -13.52 10.47
CA VAL A 87 -3.58 -14.67 9.78
C VAL A 87 -2.93 -15.98 10.25
N ASN A 88 -1.61 -16.01 10.36
CA ASN A 88 -0.89 -17.20 10.82
C ASN A 88 -1.18 -17.54 12.30
N ILE A 89 -1.38 -16.54 13.16
CA ILE A 89 -1.81 -16.78 14.56
C ILE A 89 -3.20 -17.41 14.57
N LEU A 90 -4.16 -16.83 13.85
CA LEU A 90 -5.53 -17.36 13.78
C LEU A 90 -5.56 -18.77 13.19
N ALA A 91 -4.72 -19.04 12.19
CA ALA A 91 -4.54 -20.36 11.61
C ALA A 91 -4.04 -21.39 12.64
N ALA A 92 -3.07 -21.02 13.48
CA ALA A 92 -2.55 -21.89 14.53
C ALA A 92 -3.59 -22.14 15.64
N GLN A 93 -4.37 -21.12 16.00
CA GLN A 93 -5.50 -21.27 16.93
C GLN A 93 -6.56 -22.22 16.37
N LEU A 94 -6.93 -22.05 15.09
CA LEU A 94 -7.87 -22.94 14.42
C LEU A 94 -7.34 -24.38 14.37
N GLU A 95 -6.06 -24.58 14.09
CA GLU A 95 -5.43 -25.92 14.14
C GLU A 95 -5.57 -26.56 15.53
N THR A 96 -5.46 -25.76 16.59
CA THR A 96 -5.57 -26.23 17.97
C THR A 96 -7.02 -26.65 18.27
N GLU A 97 -7.99 -25.79 17.93
CA GLU A 97 -9.42 -26.09 18.09
C GLU A 97 -9.85 -27.31 17.28
N MET A 98 -9.28 -27.50 16.09
CA MET A 98 -9.50 -28.69 15.28
C MET A 98 -9.02 -29.99 15.95
N ARG A 99 -7.87 -29.94 16.65
CA ARG A 99 -7.37 -31.09 17.43
C ARG A 99 -8.25 -31.36 18.65
N ASN A 100 -8.67 -30.32 19.36
CA ASN A 100 -9.60 -30.44 20.49
C ASN A 100 -10.94 -31.05 20.03
N PHE A 101 -11.48 -30.59 18.90
CA PHE A 101 -12.69 -31.14 18.31
C PHE A 101 -12.54 -32.64 18.01
N LYS A 102 -11.41 -33.06 17.42
CA LYS A 102 -11.12 -34.48 17.18
C LYS A 102 -11.18 -35.30 18.47
N GLU A 103 -10.53 -34.83 19.54
CA GLU A 103 -10.51 -35.54 20.83
C GLU A 103 -11.92 -35.73 21.39
N VAL A 104 -12.72 -34.66 21.39
CA VAL A 104 -14.12 -34.69 21.84
C VAL A 104 -14.95 -35.62 20.95
N ALA A 105 -14.79 -35.56 19.62
CA ALA A 105 -15.53 -36.40 18.69
C ALA A 105 -15.22 -37.90 18.89
N VAL A 106 -13.96 -38.26 19.13
CA VAL A 106 -13.55 -39.63 19.44
C VAL A 106 -14.18 -40.12 20.75
N GLU A 107 -14.17 -39.29 21.80
CA GLU A 107 -14.75 -39.65 23.09
C GLU A 107 -16.27 -39.81 23.01
N VAL A 108 -16.97 -38.91 22.31
CA VAL A 108 -18.41 -39.01 22.09
C VAL A 108 -18.75 -40.29 21.32
N ASN A 109 -17.98 -40.63 20.28
CA ASN A 109 -18.20 -41.87 19.53
C ASN A 109 -17.96 -43.11 20.40
N ARG A 110 -16.95 -43.09 21.27
CA ARG A 110 -16.69 -44.17 22.24
C ARG A 110 -17.88 -44.33 23.21
N CYS A 111 -18.35 -43.24 23.81
CA CYS A 111 -19.51 -43.23 24.71
C CYS A 111 -20.77 -43.76 24.01
N TYR A 112 -21.01 -43.34 22.77
CA TYR A 112 -22.13 -43.82 21.96
C TYR A 112 -22.10 -45.34 21.79
N HIS A 113 -20.94 -45.92 21.44
CA HIS A 113 -20.79 -47.36 21.31
C HIS A 113 -21.00 -48.11 22.63
N ILE A 114 -20.52 -47.58 23.75
CA ILE A 114 -20.76 -48.16 25.08
C ILE A 114 -22.26 -48.18 25.38
N CYS A 115 -22.97 -47.07 25.19
CA CYS A 115 -24.42 -46.99 25.40
C CYS A 115 -25.19 -47.98 24.50
N GLN A 116 -24.82 -48.10 23.23
CA GLN A 116 -25.44 -49.08 22.34
C GLN A 116 -25.25 -50.53 22.82
N GLN A 117 -24.07 -50.87 23.33
CA GLN A 117 -23.81 -52.22 23.85
C GLN A 117 -24.64 -52.51 25.10
N LEU A 118 -24.78 -51.54 26.00
CA LEU A 118 -25.64 -51.65 27.19
C LEU A 118 -27.13 -51.82 26.84
N GLU A 119 -27.64 -51.07 25.87
CA GLU A 119 -29.04 -51.18 25.41
C GLU A 119 -29.35 -52.53 24.75
N SER A 120 -28.38 -53.13 24.06
CA SER A 120 -28.57 -54.45 23.42
C SER A 120 -28.73 -55.61 24.41
N SER A 121 -28.44 -55.41 25.69
CA SER A 121 -28.59 -56.43 26.76
C SER A 121 -30.02 -56.50 27.34
N HIS A 122 -30.82 -55.44 27.17
CA HIS A 122 -32.22 -55.39 27.61
C HIS A 122 -33.17 -55.49 26.40
N GLN A 123 -33.25 -56.67 25.79
CA GLN A 123 -34.25 -56.98 24.77
C GLN A 123 -35.65 -56.85 25.38
N ASN A 124 -36.45 -55.88 24.93
CA ASN A 124 -37.93 -55.94 24.75
C ASN A 124 -38.62 -54.58 24.53
N GLN A 125 -37.90 -53.48 24.21
CA GLN A 125 -38.57 -52.22 23.84
C GLN A 125 -38.35 -51.79 22.39
N PRO A 126 -39.39 -51.21 21.74
CA PRO A 126 -39.34 -50.78 20.34
C PRO A 126 -38.26 -49.71 20.18
N LYS A 127 -37.38 -49.92 19.19
CA LYS A 127 -36.20 -49.08 18.94
C LYS A 127 -36.62 -47.61 18.75
N PRO A 128 -36.25 -46.68 19.65
CA PRO A 128 -36.42 -45.27 19.37
C PRO A 128 -35.56 -44.90 18.15
N HIS A 129 -36.05 -43.95 17.36
CA HIS A 129 -35.38 -43.42 16.17
C HIS A 129 -33.90 -43.20 16.46
N ARG A 130 -33.03 -44.02 15.86
CA ARG A 130 -31.58 -43.94 16.06
C ARG A 130 -31.08 -42.71 15.34
N TRP A 131 -30.79 -41.66 16.10
CA TRP A 131 -29.92 -40.58 15.63
C TRP A 131 -28.51 -41.17 15.66
N THR A 132 -28.15 -41.88 14.59
CA THR A 132 -26.77 -42.34 14.41
C THR A 132 -25.92 -41.09 14.23
N PRO A 133 -24.93 -40.83 15.10
CA PRO A 133 -24.02 -39.73 14.86
C PRO A 133 -23.34 -39.95 13.50
N LEU A 134 -23.12 -38.85 12.78
CA LEU A 134 -22.30 -38.88 11.58
C LEU A 134 -20.96 -39.53 11.92
N ASN A 135 -20.45 -40.31 10.98
CA ASN A 135 -19.21 -41.01 11.18
C ASN A 135 -18.09 -39.98 11.36
N ILE A 136 -17.49 -39.93 12.54
CA ILE A 136 -16.40 -38.98 12.84
C ILE A 136 -15.20 -39.16 11.90
N TRP A 137 -15.10 -40.34 11.29
CA TRP A 137 -14.11 -40.65 10.29
C TRP A 137 -14.36 -39.84 9.01
N ASP A 138 -15.60 -39.50 8.63
CA ASP A 138 -15.87 -38.79 7.37
C ASP A 138 -15.22 -37.39 7.30
N ILE A 139 -14.77 -36.83 8.43
CA ILE A 139 -14.01 -35.58 8.52
C ILE A 139 -12.49 -35.88 8.64
N HIS A 140 -11.90 -36.47 7.59
CA HIS A 140 -10.49 -36.90 7.66
C HIS A 140 -9.46 -35.78 7.51
N PHE A 141 -9.78 -34.75 6.75
CA PHE A 141 -8.88 -33.67 6.39
C PHE A 141 -9.59 -32.33 6.45
N SER A 142 -8.85 -31.29 6.84
CA SER A 142 -9.29 -29.93 6.60
C SER A 142 -8.12 -29.05 6.28
N SER A 143 -8.45 -27.94 5.65
CA SER A 143 -7.52 -26.98 5.09
C SER A 143 -7.53 -25.71 5.91
N ILE A 144 -6.37 -25.30 6.42
CA ILE A 144 -6.22 -24.03 7.11
C ILE A 144 -5.40 -23.08 6.23
N PRO A 145 -5.85 -21.83 6.02
CA PRO A 145 -5.07 -20.85 5.30
C PRO A 145 -3.85 -20.43 6.12
N ALA A 146 -2.71 -20.28 5.45
CA ALA A 146 -1.48 -19.73 5.99
C ALA A 146 -0.89 -18.73 4.98
N ILE A 147 -0.08 -17.79 5.47
CA ILE A 147 0.64 -16.83 4.61
C ILE A 147 2.13 -17.04 4.78
N ILE A 148 2.82 -17.28 3.67
CA ILE A 148 4.28 -17.35 3.61
C ILE A 148 4.84 -16.12 2.89
N LYS A 149 5.96 -15.61 3.38
CA LYS A 149 6.73 -14.54 2.73
C LYS A 149 7.85 -15.15 1.89
N ARG A 150 7.89 -14.85 0.59
CA ARG A 150 8.99 -15.20 -0.32
C ARG A 150 9.53 -13.93 -0.98
N GLY A 151 10.69 -13.47 -0.52
CA GLY A 151 11.24 -12.18 -0.94
C GLY A 151 10.25 -11.06 -0.64
N ASN A 152 9.82 -10.34 -1.69
CA ASN A 152 8.91 -9.20 -1.59
C ASN A 152 7.43 -9.58 -1.80
N LYS A 153 7.09 -10.88 -1.76
CA LYS A 153 5.73 -11.38 -2.01
C LYS A 153 5.18 -12.10 -0.78
N PHE A 154 3.90 -11.85 -0.49
CA PHE A 154 3.10 -12.60 0.47
C PHE A 154 2.20 -13.56 -0.32
N ILE A 155 2.25 -14.84 0.03
CA ILE A 155 1.56 -15.90 -0.70
C ILE A 155 0.62 -16.61 0.26
N PHE A 156 -0.66 -16.65 -0.08
CA PHE A 156 -1.61 -17.52 0.58
C PHE A 156 -1.36 -18.97 0.18
N VAL A 157 -1.25 -19.82 1.18
CA VAL A 157 -1.04 -21.26 1.03
C VAL A 157 -2.03 -22.00 1.91
N GLU A 158 -2.44 -23.15 1.43
CA GLU A 158 -3.35 -24.03 2.14
C GLU A 158 -2.53 -25.09 2.87
N LYS A 159 -2.66 -25.15 4.19
CA LYS A 159 -2.07 -26.21 5.02
C LYS A 159 -3.14 -27.27 5.26
N VAL A 160 -2.92 -28.45 4.70
CA VAL A 160 -3.80 -29.60 4.94
C VAL A 160 -3.44 -30.24 6.28
N ILE A 161 -4.42 -30.34 7.16
CA ILE A 161 -4.33 -31.03 8.44
C ILE A 161 -5.10 -32.34 8.30
N ASN A 162 -4.41 -33.45 8.54
CA ASN A 162 -5.04 -34.74 8.67
C ASN A 162 -5.37 -34.97 10.15
N LEU A 163 -6.66 -35.09 10.45
CA LEU A 163 -7.12 -35.26 11.82
C LEU A 163 -6.88 -36.68 12.35
N PHE A 164 -6.74 -37.69 11.49
CA PHE A 164 -6.71 -39.10 11.90
C PHE A 164 -5.50 -39.90 11.38
N LYS A 165 -4.43 -39.21 10.95
CA LYS A 165 -3.11 -39.83 10.72
C LYS A 165 -2.29 -39.92 11.99
#